data_AF-A0A345PMA1-F1
#
_entry.id   AF-A0A345PMA1-F1
#
_cell.length_a   1.000
_cell.length_b   1.000
_cell.length_c   1.000
_cell.angle_alpha   90.00
_cell.angle_beta   90.00
_cell.angle_gamma   90.00
#
_symmetry.space_group_name_H-M   'P 1'
#
loop_
_entity.id
_entity.type
_entity.pdbx_description
1 polymer ?
#
loop_
_entity_poly.entity_id
_entity_poly.type
_entity_poly.pdbx_seq_one_letter_code
_entity_poly.pdbx_strand_id
1 'polypeptide(L)' 'MDHEKFTVAGTNIDAVKKKNEQSGMSYNEVKEWIAKTTGGHGTGIYSDTNIEEVKRDIQQSRLE' A
#
# COMPACT_ATOMS: atom_id res chain seq x y z
N MET A 1 -22.22 25.60 -21.56
CA MET A 1 -23.11 24.57 -21.00
C MET A 1 -22.25 23.32 -20.86
N ASP A 2 -21.77 23.03 -19.65
CA ASP A 2 -21.10 21.75 -19.39
C ASP A 2 -22.14 20.64 -19.53
N HIS A 3 -21.93 19.75 -20.49
CA HIS A 3 -22.76 18.56 -20.64
C HIS A 3 -22.33 17.57 -19.56
N GLU A 4 -23.11 17.50 -18.47
CA GLU A 4 -22.87 16.54 -17.40
C GLU A 4 -22.77 15.12 -17.99
N LYS A 5 -21.59 14.51 -17.85
CA LYS A 5 -21.34 13.18 -18.42
C LYS A 5 -21.81 12.11 -17.44
N PHE A 6 -22.87 11.40 -17.80
CA PHE A 6 -23.39 10.28 -17.01
C PHE A 6 -22.98 8.94 -17.61
N THR A 7 -22.71 7.95 -16.77
CA THR A 7 -22.58 6.54 -17.19
C THR A 7 -23.96 5.93 -17.47
N VAL A 8 -24.01 4.74 -18.09
CA VAL A 8 -25.25 3.98 -18.32
C VAL A 8 -26.00 3.69 -17.01
N ALA A 9 -25.26 3.58 -15.90
CA ALA A 9 -25.83 3.39 -14.57
C ALA A 9 -26.30 4.71 -13.90
N GLY A 10 -26.19 5.86 -14.58
CA GLY A 10 -26.60 7.17 -14.05
C GLY A 10 -25.56 7.86 -13.17
N THR A 11 -24.29 7.41 -13.18
CA THR A 11 -23.23 8.03 -12.38
C THR A 11 -22.72 9.32 -13.05
N ASN A 12 -22.82 10.45 -12.36
CA ASN A 12 -22.22 11.72 -12.82
C ASN A 12 -20.68 11.65 -12.71
N ILE A 13 -19.99 11.67 -13.85
CA ILE A 13 -18.54 11.52 -13.96
C ILE A 13 -17.81 12.72 -13.35
N ASP A 14 -18.30 13.94 -13.58
CA ASP A 14 -17.63 15.16 -13.11
C ASP A 14 -17.73 15.29 -11.58
N ALA A 15 -18.87 14.89 -11.00
CA ALA A 15 -19.02 14.82 -9.55
C ALA A 15 -18.09 13.79 -8.90
N VAL A 16 -17.88 12.64 -9.55
CA VAL A 16 -16.96 11.59 -9.06
C VAL A 16 -15.51 12.06 -9.13
N LYS A 17 -15.09 12.70 -10.23
CA LYS A 17 -13.73 13.24 -10.35
C LYS A 17 -13.43 14.26 -9.26
N LYS A 18 -14.35 15.21 -9.03
CA LYS A 18 -14.21 16.21 -7.97
C LYS A 18 -14.09 15.57 -6.58
N LYS A 19 -14.87 14.53 -6.30
CA LYS A 19 -14.75 13.78 -5.04
C LYS A 19 -13.42 13.04 -4.93
N ASN A 20 -12.93 12.45 -6.02
CA ASN A 20 -11.65 11.77 -6.05
C ASN A 20 -10.48 12.74 -5.80
N GLU A 21 -10.54 13.95 -6.35
CA GLU A 21 -9.55 15.01 -6.09
C GLU A 21 -9.56 15.45 -4.61
N GLN A 22 -10.68 15.26 -3.91
CA GLN A 22 -10.86 15.63 -2.50
C GLN A 22 -10.64 14.45 -1.52
N SER A 23 -10.47 13.22 -2.00
CA SER A 23 -10.41 12.02 -1.16
C SER A 23 -9.04 11.71 -0.54
N GLY A 24 -8.04 12.58 -0.73
CA GLY A 24 -6.71 12.42 -0.14
C GLY A 24 -5.79 11.49 -0.95
N MET A 25 -4.73 11.00 -0.30
CA MET A 25 -3.72 10.15 -0.93
C MET A 25 -4.32 8.80 -1.34
N SER A 26 -3.96 8.30 -2.51
CA SER A 26 -4.25 6.93 -2.91
C SER A 26 -3.53 5.93 -2.00
N TYR A 27 -3.98 4.67 -2.02
CA TYR A 27 -3.35 3.60 -1.26
C TYR A 27 -1.84 3.49 -1.49
N ASN A 28 -1.38 3.61 -2.75
CA ASN A 28 0.04 3.53 -3.08
C ASN A 28 0.83 4.74 -2.57
N GLU A 29 0.24 5.94 -2.66
CA GLU A 29 0.84 7.16 -2.13
C GLU A 29 0.91 7.13 -0.60
N VAL A 30 -0.14 6.66 0.08
CA VAL A 30 -0.14 6.42 1.54
C VAL A 30 0.95 5.41 1.91
N LYS A 31 1.05 4.29 1.17
CA LYS A 31 2.07 3.26 1.43
C LYS A 31 3.49 3.82 1.32
N GLU A 32 3.75 4.60 0.27
CA GLU A 32 5.05 5.23 0.07
C GLU A 32 5.33 6.32 1.12
N TRP A 33 4.34 7.14 1.45
CA TRP A 33 4.43 8.17 2.48
C TRP A 33 4.74 7.55 3.85
N ILE A 34 4.01 6.49 4.23
CA ILE A 34 4.28 5.72 5.46
C ILE A 34 5.71 5.20 5.43
N ALA A 35 6.16 4.54 4.35
CA ALA A 35 7.51 4.03 4.24
C ALA A 35 8.60 5.13 4.38
N LYS A 36 8.35 6.33 3.84
CA LYS A 36 9.28 7.47 3.89
C LYS A 36 9.31 8.20 5.24
N THR A 37 8.15 8.29 5.93
CA THR A 37 7.99 9.16 7.11
C THR A 37 7.95 8.41 8.43
N THR A 38 7.57 7.13 8.41
CA THR A 38 7.36 6.31 9.61
C THR A 38 7.96 4.92 9.50
N GLY A 39 8.14 4.38 8.28
CA GLY A 39 8.80 3.12 8.02
C GLY A 39 10.30 3.20 8.33
N GLY A 40 10.87 2.10 8.85
CA GLY A 40 12.31 2.00 9.07
C GLY A 40 12.85 2.60 10.38
N HIS A 41 12.06 3.37 11.13
CA HIS A 41 12.48 3.87 12.45
C HIS A 41 12.42 2.75 13.50
N GLY A 42 13.58 2.23 13.91
CA GLY A 42 13.67 1.18 14.94
C GLY A 42 13.35 -0.24 14.46
N THR A 43 13.06 -0.43 13.16
CA THR A 43 12.83 -1.76 12.57
C THR A 43 14.09 -2.41 12.01
N GLY A 44 15.28 -1.80 12.18
CA GLY A 44 16.55 -2.44 11.79
C GLY A 44 16.68 -3.84 12.38
N ILE A 45 16.20 -4.03 13.62
CA ILE A 45 16.15 -5.34 14.31
C ILE A 45 15.27 -6.39 13.60
N TYR A 46 14.34 -5.99 12.74
CA TYR A 46 13.44 -6.89 11.99
C TYR A 46 13.87 -7.04 10.52
N SER A 47 14.87 -6.28 10.07
CA SER A 47 15.35 -6.26 8.68
C SER A 47 16.58 -7.15 8.46
N ASP A 48 17.27 -7.56 9.52
CA ASP A 48 18.45 -8.42 9.47
C ASP A 48 18.10 -9.92 9.44
N THR A 49 17.02 -10.28 8.75
CA THR A 49 16.73 -11.70 8.53
C THR A 49 17.78 -12.28 7.59
N ASN A 50 18.78 -12.95 8.13
CA ASN A 50 19.73 -13.72 7.34
C ASN A 50 19.03 -14.96 6.78
N ILE A 51 18.70 -14.91 5.50
CA ILE A 51 17.98 -15.97 4.78
C ILE A 51 18.68 -17.33 4.93
N GLU A 52 20.01 -17.35 4.98
CA GLU A 52 20.77 -18.60 5.13
C GLU A 52 20.70 -19.18 6.55
N GLU A 53 20.55 -18.33 7.56
CA GLU A 53 20.33 -18.76 8.95
C GLU A 53 18.94 -19.36 9.13
N VAL A 54 17.91 -18.69 8.61
CA VAL A 54 16.52 -19.17 8.65
C VAL A 54 16.37 -20.51 7.91
N LYS A 55 17.03 -20.68 6.76
CA LYS A 55 17.01 -21.97 6.04
C LYS A 55 17.61 -23.11 6.87
N ARG A 56 18.71 -22.85 7.59
CA ARG A 56 19.34 -23.87 8.44
C ARG A 56 18.43 -24.29 9.60
N ASP A 57 17.83 -23.33 10.29
CA ASP A 57 16.94 -23.57 11.43
C ASP A 57 15.69 -24.40 11.04
N ILE A 58 15.06 -24.07 9.91
CA ILE A 58 13.91 -24.81 9.37
C ILE A 58 14.29 -26.25 8.99
N GLN A 59 15.52 -26.47 8.48
CA GLN A 59 15.99 -27.82 8.15
C GLN A 59 16.28 -28.66 9.40
N GLN A 60 16.84 -28.06 10.46
CA GLN A 60 17.12 -28.74 11.72
C GLN A 60 15.84 -29.07 12.49
N SER A 61 14.91 -28.13 12.57
CA SER A 61 13.60 -28.31 13.23
C SER A 61 12.72 -29.37 12.55
N ARG A 62 13.03 -29.77 11.32
CA ARG A 62 12.32 -30.83 10.57
C ARG A 62 12.92 -32.23 10.80
N LEU A 63 14.09 -32.31 11.44
CA LEU A 63 14.84 -33.55 11.66
C LEU A 63 14.77 -34.04 13.12
N GLU A 64 14.16 -33.27 14.02
CA GLU A 64 13.74 -33.69 15.38
C GLU A 64 12.27 -34.17 15.38
#